data_AF-A0A7S4V7E6-F1
#
_entry.id   AF-A0A7S4V7E6-F1
#
_cell.length_a   1.000
_cell.length_b   1.000
_cell.length_c   1.000
_cell.angle_alpha   90.00
_cell.angle_beta   90.00
_cell.angle_gamma   90.00
#
_symmetry.space_group_name_H-M   'P 1'
#
loop_
_entity.id
_entity.type
_entity.pdbx_description
1 polymer ?
#
loop_
_entity_poly.entity_id
_entity_poly.type
_entity_poly.pdbx_seq_one_letter_code
_entity_poly.pdbx_strand_id
1 'polypeptide(L)'
;FCIFFVLYVTLVVFTLVRIIFALLIRDTMQAATNEACQVAREKASEKTALIEKLRELFRAADTSGDGFLSREEFDRIVTSRKVQEWMSSLGMDVHDHEDLFGILTEDEPSEKGVSWEEFVHGIMRM
;
A
#
# COMPACT_ATOMS: atom_id res chain seq x y z
N PHE A 1 37.89 53.20 19.31
CA PHE A 1 38.49 52.04 18.60
C PHE A 1 38.05 50.70 19.18
N CYS A 2 38.15 50.45 20.49
CA CYS A 2 37.73 49.18 21.09
C CYS A 2 36.26 48.81 20.85
N ILE A 3 35.33 49.78 20.88
CA ILE A 3 33.90 49.52 20.63
C ILE A 3 33.66 49.00 19.21
N PHE A 4 34.31 49.58 18.19
CA PHE A 4 34.21 49.10 16.82
C PHE A 4 34.76 47.69 16.67
N PHE A 5 35.85 47.37 17.37
CA PHE A 5 36.43 46.03 17.38
C PHE A 5 35.52 45.00 18.05
N VAL A 6 34.96 45.32 19.22
CA VAL A 6 34.02 44.43 19.94
C VAL A 6 32.75 44.19 19.13
N LEU A 7 32.21 45.24 18.50
CA LEU A 7 31.03 45.14 17.64
C LEU A 7 31.30 44.30 16.39
N TYR A 8 32.47 44.46 15.77
CA TYR A 8 32.90 43.61 14.67
C TYR A 8 32.99 42.13 15.08
N VAL A 9 33.64 41.83 16.22
CA VAL A 9 33.79 40.45 16.71
C VAL A 9 32.43 39.83 17.05
N THR A 10 31.53 40.56 17.72
CA THR A 10 30.19 40.04 18.04
C THR A 10 29.36 39.78 16.78
N LEU A 11 29.42 40.66 15.77
CA LEU A 11 28.72 40.42 14.50
C LEU A 11 29.26 39.20 13.76
N VAL A 12 30.59 39.01 13.72
CA VAL A 12 31.21 37.85 13.08
C VAL A 12 30.83 36.55 13.80
N VAL A 13 30.97 36.51 15.13
CA VAL A 13 30.60 35.33 15.94
C VAL A 13 29.12 35.02 15.81
N PHE A 14 28.24 36.03 15.85
CA PHE A 14 26.81 35.86 15.65
C PHE A 14 26.49 35.27 14.28
N THR A 15 27.15 35.76 13.23
CA THR A 15 26.99 35.24 11.85
C THR A 15 27.41 33.77 11.77
N LEU A 16 28.55 33.40 12.37
CA LEU A 16 29.03 32.02 12.39
C LEU A 16 28.04 31.08 13.11
N VAL A 17 27.54 31.48 14.28
CA VAL A 17 26.53 30.69 15.03
C VAL A 17 25.25 30.51 14.22
N ARG A 18 24.79 31.55 13.52
CA ARG A 18 23.60 31.48 12.65
C ARG A 18 23.78 30.51 11.49
N ILE A 19 24.97 30.47 10.88
CA ILE A 19 25.28 29.52 9.80
C ILE A 19 25.23 28.09 10.32
N ILE A 20 25.84 27.81 11.47
CA ILE A 20 25.82 26.48 12.08
C ILE A 20 24.39 26.05 12.40
N PHE A 21 23.58 26.93 13.00
CA PHE A 21 22.19 26.63 13.31
C PHE A 21 21.35 26.36 12.04
N ALA A 22 21.60 27.10 10.97
CA ALA A 22 20.96 26.86 9.68
C ALA A 22 21.33 25.50 9.08
N LEU A 23 22.58 25.05 9.23
CA LEU A 23 23.01 23.71 8.80
C LEU A 23 22.33 22.61 9.63
N LEU A 24 22.28 22.75 10.95
CA LEU A 24 21.62 21.78 11.83
C LEU A 24 20.13 21.63 11.51
N ILE A 25 19.44 22.74 11.22
CA ILE A 25 18.02 22.71 10.81
C ILE A 25 17.86 22.02 9.46
N ARG A 26 18.75 22.29 8.49
CA ARG A 26 18.71 21.62 7.18
C ARG A 26 18.84 20.12 7.33
N ASP A 27 19.82 19.65 8.10
CA ASP A 27 20.04 18.22 8.33
C ASP A 27 18.82 17.59 9.03
N THR A 28 18.25 18.27 10.03
CA THR A 28 17.06 17.81 10.75
C THR A 28 15.81 17.74 9.85
N MET A 29 15.59 18.75 9.01
CA MET A 29 14.45 18.79 8.09
C MET A 29 14.57 17.75 6.98
N GLN A 30 15.79 17.47 6.51
CA GLN A 30 16.03 16.47 5.48
C GLN A 30 15.77 15.05 5.99
N ALA A 31 16.12 14.75 7.24
CA ALA A 31 15.77 13.48 7.89
C ALA A 31 14.25 13.29 7.98
N ALA A 32 13.52 14.31 8.47
CA ALA A 32 12.06 14.24 8.60
C ALA A 32 11.31 14.06 7.26
N THR A 33 11.85 14.62 6.17
CA THR A 33 11.21 14.53 4.84
C THR A 33 11.41 13.17 4.19
N ASN A 34 12.58 12.56 4.38
CA ASN A 34 12.88 11.24 3.82
C ASN A 34 12.07 10.13 4.46
N GLU A 35 11.83 10.21 5.77
CA GLU A 35 11.02 9.22 6.51
C GLU A 35 9.58 9.17 5.99
N ALA A 36 8.94 10.33 5.81
CA ALA A 36 7.57 10.39 5.30
C ALA A 36 7.46 9.83 3.86
N CYS A 37 8.46 10.10 3.01
CA CYS A 37 8.48 9.60 1.64
C CYS A 37 8.78 8.09 1.57
N GLN A 38 9.66 7.58 2.43
CA GLN A 38 9.96 6.14 2.51
C GLN A 38 8.74 5.34 2.94
N VAL A 39 8.06 5.75 4.01
CA VAL A 39 6.86 5.06 4.50
C VAL A 39 5.74 5.04 3.43
N ALA A 40 5.56 6.13 2.70
CA ALA A 40 4.59 6.18 1.60
C ALA A 40 4.97 5.24 0.44
N ARG A 41 6.26 5.14 0.10
CA ARG A 41 6.76 4.26 -0.96
C ARG A 41 6.69 2.79 -0.58
N GLU A 42 7.01 2.44 0.66
CA GLU A 42 6.92 1.06 1.16
C GLU A 42 5.48 0.56 1.08
N LYS A 43 4.53 1.33 1.62
CA LYS A 43 3.10 0.99 1.53
C LYS A 43 2.59 0.89 0.09
N ALA A 44 3.08 1.74 -0.82
CA ALA A 44 2.72 1.65 -2.23
C ALA A 44 3.30 0.38 -2.88
N SER A 45 4.54 0.01 -2.53
CA SER A 45 5.19 -1.19 -3.07
C SER A 45 4.54 -2.49 -2.59
N GLU A 46 4.13 -2.56 -1.31
CA GLU A 46 3.40 -3.68 -0.74
C GLU A 46 2.06 -3.88 -1.44
N LYS A 47 1.31 -2.79 -1.67
CA LYS A 47 0.06 -2.83 -2.43
C LYS A 47 0.27 -3.32 -3.86
N THR A 48 1.29 -2.83 -4.57
CA THR A 48 1.57 -3.28 -5.94
C THR A 48 1.94 -4.77 -5.97
N ALA A 49 2.75 -5.25 -5.03
CA ALA A 49 3.10 -6.66 -4.92
C ALA A 49 1.87 -7.54 -4.61
N LEU A 50 0.94 -7.05 -3.80
CA LEU A 50 -0.33 -7.71 -3.52
C LEU A 50 -1.21 -7.79 -4.78
N ILE A 51 -1.37 -6.69 -5.51
CA ILE A 51 -2.16 -6.63 -6.75
C ILE A 51 -1.61 -7.62 -7.79
N GLU A 52 -0.29 -7.70 -7.95
CA GLU A 52 0.31 -8.60 -8.95
C GLU A 52 0.05 -10.07 -8.61
N LYS A 53 0.18 -10.46 -7.33
CA LYS A 53 -0.17 -11.81 -6.88
C LYS A 53 -1.67 -12.10 -7.05
N LEU A 54 -2.51 -11.10 -6.77
CA LEU A 54 -3.95 -11.21 -6.94
C LEU A 54 -4.30 -11.44 -8.43
N ARG A 55 -3.55 -10.81 -9.33
CA ARG A 55 -3.71 -10.93 -10.78
C ARG A 55 -3.34 -12.32 -11.29
N GLU A 56 -2.26 -12.89 -10.77
CA GLU A 56 -1.87 -14.27 -11.09
C GLU A 56 -2.95 -15.26 -10.68
N LEU A 57 -3.59 -15.03 -9.53
CA LEU A 57 -4.67 -15.90 -9.06
C LEU A 57 -5.96 -15.72 -9.79
N PHE A 58 -6.33 -14.48 -10.09
CA PHE A 58 -7.50 -14.21 -10.93
C PHE A 58 -7.35 -14.92 -12.28
N ARG A 59 -6.15 -14.89 -12.88
CA ARG A 59 -5.86 -15.65 -14.12
C ARG A 59 -5.85 -17.16 -13.94
N ALA A 60 -5.42 -17.66 -12.79
CA ALA A 60 -5.47 -19.08 -12.50
C ALA A 60 -6.91 -19.57 -12.22
N ALA A 61 -7.78 -18.64 -11.82
CA ALA A 61 -9.16 -18.90 -11.48
C ALA A 61 -10.11 -18.76 -12.69
N ASP A 62 -9.92 -17.72 -13.49
CA ASP A 62 -10.65 -17.48 -14.72
C ASP A 62 -10.27 -18.53 -15.78
N THR A 63 -11.04 -19.61 -15.82
CA THR A 63 -10.83 -20.73 -16.77
C THR A 63 -11.54 -20.45 -18.09
N SER A 64 -12.61 -19.66 -18.06
CA SER A 64 -13.36 -19.22 -19.23
C SER A 64 -12.61 -18.16 -20.06
N GLY A 65 -11.72 -17.40 -19.43
CA GLY A 65 -10.93 -16.33 -20.04
C GLY A 65 -11.75 -15.09 -20.39
N ASP A 66 -12.92 -14.92 -19.77
CA ASP A 66 -13.85 -13.82 -20.04
C ASP A 66 -13.55 -12.57 -19.21
N GLY A 67 -12.61 -12.66 -18.25
CA GLY A 67 -12.25 -11.58 -17.34
C GLY A 67 -13.22 -11.42 -16.17
N PHE A 68 -14.12 -12.38 -15.96
CA PHE A 68 -15.06 -12.44 -14.85
C PHE A 68 -14.88 -13.78 -14.12
N LEU A 69 -15.18 -13.78 -12.81
CA LEU A 69 -15.19 -14.99 -12.00
C LEU A 69 -16.64 -15.36 -11.74
N SER A 70 -17.13 -16.33 -12.51
CA SER A 70 -18.47 -16.88 -12.32
C SER A 70 -18.59 -17.58 -10.96
N ARG A 71 -19.81 -17.77 -10.48
CA ARG A 71 -20.07 -18.42 -9.19
C ARG A 71 -19.53 -19.85 -9.16
N GLU A 72 -19.66 -20.56 -10.27
CA GLU A 72 -19.17 -21.93 -10.42
C GLU A 72 -17.64 -22.01 -10.49
N GLU A 73 -16.98 -21.02 -11.12
CA GLU A 73 -15.52 -20.94 -11.12
C GLU A 73 -15.00 -20.59 -9.74
N PHE A 74 -15.62 -19.62 -9.07
CA PHE A 74 -15.25 -19.23 -7.72
C PHE A 74 -15.35 -20.40 -6.74
N ASP A 75 -16.45 -21.16 -6.77
CA ASP A 75 -16.67 -22.32 -5.90
C ASP A 75 -15.65 -23.46 -6.14
N ARG A 76 -15.32 -23.73 -7.41
CA ARG A 76 -14.31 -24.73 -7.77
C ARG A 76 -12.91 -24.35 -7.30
N ILE A 77 -12.59 -23.07 -7.33
CA ILE A 77 -11.24 -22.57 -7.05
C ILE A 77 -11.05 -22.28 -5.57
N VAL A 78 -12.07 -21.81 -4.86
CA VAL A 78 -12.03 -21.65 -3.41
C VAL A 78 -11.90 -23.01 -2.69
N THR A 79 -12.41 -24.09 -3.32
CA THR A 79 -12.21 -25.47 -2.86
C THR A 79 -10.80 -26.00 -3.20
N SER A 80 -10.06 -25.34 -4.08
CA SER A 80 -8.69 -25.72 -4.42
C SER A 80 -7.74 -25.37 -3.28
N ARG A 81 -7.06 -26.40 -2.78
CA ARG A 81 -6.07 -26.27 -1.69
C ARG A 81 -5.03 -25.18 -1.93
N LYS A 82 -4.64 -24.94 -3.18
CA LYS A 82 -3.65 -23.92 -3.55
C LYS A 82 -4.18 -22.49 -3.28
N VAL A 83 -5.48 -22.26 -3.47
CA VAL A 83 -6.10 -20.96 -3.22
C VAL A 83 -6.42 -20.79 -1.74
N GLN A 84 -6.87 -21.83 -1.03
CA GLN A 84 -7.01 -21.80 0.44
C GLN A 84 -5.70 -21.46 1.16
N GLU A 85 -4.60 -22.15 0.81
CA GLU A 85 -3.28 -21.88 1.40
C GLU A 85 -2.86 -20.43 1.14
N TRP A 86 -3.21 -19.87 -0.02
CA TRP A 86 -2.89 -18.50 -0.37
C TRP A 86 -3.81 -17.46 0.31
N MET A 87 -5.11 -17.70 0.37
CA MET A 87 -6.07 -16.84 1.09
C MET A 87 -5.73 -16.80 2.58
N SER A 88 -5.36 -17.96 3.15
CA SER A 88 -4.84 -18.05 4.52
C SER A 88 -3.54 -17.25 4.68
N SER A 89 -2.64 -17.24 3.68
CA SER A 89 -1.43 -16.40 3.70
C SER A 89 -1.72 -14.89 3.64
N LEU A 90 -2.90 -14.50 3.14
CA LEU A 90 -3.40 -13.11 3.19
C LEU A 90 -4.19 -12.80 4.48
N GLY A 91 -4.37 -13.77 5.38
CA GLY A 91 -5.16 -13.61 6.59
C GLY A 91 -6.67 -13.74 6.40
N MET A 92 -7.12 -14.16 5.21
CA MET A 92 -8.52 -14.50 4.95
C MET A 92 -8.76 -15.97 5.32
N ASP A 93 -9.46 -16.21 6.42
CA ASP A 93 -9.95 -17.54 6.78
C ASP A 93 -11.27 -17.80 6.05
N VAL A 94 -11.20 -18.51 4.93
CA VAL A 94 -12.36 -18.80 4.08
C VAL A 94 -13.07 -20.04 4.64
N HIS A 95 -13.79 -19.84 5.73
CA HIS A 95 -14.68 -20.86 6.28
C HIS A 95 -16.07 -20.86 5.62
N ASP A 96 -16.47 -19.75 4.99
CA ASP A 96 -17.72 -19.65 4.23
C ASP A 96 -17.52 -18.91 2.90
N HIS A 97 -17.58 -19.64 1.80
CA HIS A 97 -17.30 -19.14 0.45
C HIS A 97 -18.51 -18.41 -0.14
N GLU A 98 -19.73 -18.72 0.33
CA GLU A 98 -20.94 -18.00 -0.07
C GLU A 98 -20.95 -16.57 0.48
N ASP A 99 -20.53 -16.38 1.73
CA ASP A 99 -20.38 -15.05 2.34
C ASP A 99 -19.28 -14.24 1.64
N LEU A 100 -18.18 -14.88 1.27
CA LEU A 100 -17.06 -14.17 0.63
C LEU A 100 -17.43 -13.65 -0.75
N PHE A 101 -18.19 -14.42 -1.54
CA PHE A 101 -18.70 -13.94 -2.83
C PHE A 101 -19.65 -12.75 -2.66
N GLY A 102 -20.55 -12.81 -1.66
CA GLY A 102 -21.47 -11.74 -1.33
C GLY A 102 -20.79 -10.46 -0.82
N ILE A 103 -19.63 -10.56 -0.16
CA ILE A 103 -18.86 -9.38 0.27
C ILE A 103 -18.09 -8.74 -0.89
N LEU A 104 -17.70 -9.54 -1.90
CA LEU A 104 -16.95 -9.08 -3.08
C LEU A 104 -17.85 -8.39 -4.12
N THR A 105 -19.06 -8.90 -4.34
CA THR A 105 -20.09 -8.18 -5.12
C THR A 105 -20.73 -7.15 -4.23
N GLU A 106 -20.64 -5.86 -4.52
CA GLU A 106 -21.16 -4.73 -3.72
C GLU A 106 -22.70 -4.77 -3.54
N ASP A 107 -23.22 -5.78 -2.82
CA ASP A 107 -24.64 -6.08 -2.53
C ASP A 107 -25.58 -6.25 -3.76
N GLU A 108 -25.10 -6.07 -4.99
CA GLU A 108 -25.82 -6.43 -6.22
C GLU A 108 -25.21 -7.70 -6.84
N PRO A 109 -25.90 -8.86 -6.77
CA PRO A 109 -25.48 -10.04 -7.49
C PRO A 109 -25.67 -9.77 -8.99
N SER A 110 -24.61 -9.31 -9.64
CA SER A 110 -24.59 -9.21 -11.08
C SER A 110 -24.63 -10.62 -11.66
N GLU A 111 -25.51 -10.84 -12.63
CA GLU A 111 -25.75 -12.15 -13.29
C GLU A 111 -24.50 -12.71 -14.01
N LYS A 112 -23.40 -11.94 -14.04
CA LYS A 112 -22.16 -12.22 -14.77
C LYS A 112 -20.96 -12.60 -13.89
N GLY A 113 -21.08 -12.53 -12.56
CA GLY A 113 -19.97 -12.87 -11.64
C GLY A 113 -19.06 -11.70 -11.29
N VAL A 114 -18.00 -11.97 -10.52
CA VAL A 114 -17.12 -10.94 -9.95
C VAL A 114 -16.09 -10.50 -10.98
N SER A 115 -16.06 -9.21 -11.31
CA SER A 115 -15.02 -8.63 -12.17
C SER A 115 -13.68 -8.50 -11.45
N TRP A 116 -12.58 -8.39 -12.22
CA TRP A 116 -11.25 -8.12 -11.65
C TRP A 116 -11.22 -6.89 -10.74
N GLU A 117 -11.90 -5.81 -11.13
CA GLU A 117 -11.94 -4.58 -10.34
C GLU A 117 -12.69 -4.77 -9.01
N GLU A 118 -13.82 -5.48 -9.01
CA GLU A 118 -14.58 -5.82 -7.80
C GLU A 118 -13.79 -6.77 -6.88
N PHE A 119 -13.09 -7.75 -7.44
CA PHE A 119 -12.25 -8.67 -6.68
C PHE A 119 -11.12 -7.94 -5.95
N VAL A 120 -10.40 -7.06 -6.66
CA VAL A 120 -9.34 -6.22 -6.07
C VAL A 120 -9.93 -5.26 -5.05
N HIS A 121 -11.04 -4.62 -5.37
CA HIS A 121 -11.68 -3.63 -4.49
C HIS A 121 -12.17 -4.29 -3.20
N GLY A 122 -12.83 -5.44 -3.28
CA GLY A 122 -13.33 -6.18 -2.13
C GLY A 122 -12.21 -6.67 -1.20
N ILE A 123 -11.09 -7.14 -1.75
CA ILE A 123 -9.92 -7.55 -0.96
C ILE A 123 -9.16 -6.36 -0.37
N MET A 124 -9.18 -5.19 -1.03
CA MET A 124 -8.59 -3.96 -0.48
C MET A 124 -9.48 -3.26 0.55
N ARG A 125 -10.79 -3.54 0.55
CA ARG A 125 -11.77 -2.96 1.48
C ARG A 125 -11.80 -3.70 2.82
N MET A 126 -11.36 -4.97 2.85
CA MET A 126 -11.09 -5.71 4.08
C MET A 126 -9.75 -5.31 4.70
#